data_AF-A0A661L271-F1
#
_entry.id   AF-A0A661L271-F1
#
_cell.length_a   1.000
_cell.length_b   1.000
_cell.length_c   1.000
_cell.angle_alpha   90.00
_cell.angle_beta   90.00
_cell.angle_gamma   90.00
#
_symmetry.space_group_name_H-M   'P 1'
#
loop_
_entity.id
_entity.type
_entity.pdbx_description
1 polymer ?
#
loop_
_entity_poly.entity_id
_entity_poly.type
_entity_poly.pdbx_seq_one_letter_code
_entity_poly.pdbx_strand_id
1 'polypeptide(L)' 'EKRQGLKIACIEEIAYRIGYINADQVYRLAQPMQKNGYGQYLMEIITHENS' A
#
# COMPACT_ATOMS: atom_id res chain seq x y z
N GLU A 1 -14.87 11.12 19.30
CA GLU A 1 -13.47 10.62 19.26
C GLU A 1 -13.34 9.43 18.31
N LYS A 2 -13.30 9.67 17.00
CA LYS A 2 -12.79 8.72 15.97
C LYS A 2 -12.13 9.54 14.86
N ARG A 3 -11.29 10.49 15.27
CA ARG A 3 -10.31 11.12 14.38
C ARG A 3 -9.17 10.11 14.30
N GLN A 4 -8.68 9.78 13.10
CA GLN A 4 -7.51 8.90 12.80
C GLN A 4 -7.81 7.54 12.13
N GLY A 5 -9.02 7.24 11.64
CA GLY A 5 -9.31 5.95 10.98
C GLY A 5 -9.07 5.89 9.46
N LEU A 6 -9.02 7.03 8.78
CA LEU A 6 -9.12 7.12 7.31
C LEU A 6 -7.94 7.80 6.61
N LYS A 7 -6.93 8.27 7.34
CA LYS A 7 -5.85 9.09 6.77
C LYS A 7 -4.50 8.38 6.56
N ILE A 8 -4.34 7.15 7.03
CA ILE A 8 -3.09 6.39 6.81
C ILE A 8 -3.09 5.71 5.43
N ALA A 9 -4.26 5.33 4.90
CA ALA A 9 -4.44 4.54 3.69
C ALA A 9 -3.97 5.17 2.35
N CYS A 10 -3.35 6.34 2.36
CA CYS A 10 -2.74 6.91 1.14
C CYS A 10 -1.22 7.05 1.23
N ILE A 11 -0.60 6.88 2.40
CA ILE A 11 0.83 7.19 2.55
C ILE A 11 1.67 6.12 1.84
N GLU A 12 1.31 4.84 1.92
CA GLU A 12 2.03 3.78 1.21
C GLU A 12 1.98 3.95 -0.32
N GLU A 13 0.80 4.24 -0.87
CA GLU A 13 0.66 4.46 -2.32
C GLU A 13 1.46 5.70 -2.76
N ILE A 14 1.33 6.81 -2.03
CA ILE A 14 2.10 8.02 -2.33
C ILE A 14 3.58 7.71 -2.27
N ALA A 15 4.07 7.11 -1.17
CA ALA A 15 5.46 6.75 -0.95
C ALA A 15 6.01 5.83 -2.05
N TYR A 16 5.20 4.91 -2.57
CA TYR A 16 5.56 4.05 -3.69
C TYR A 16 5.67 4.86 -5.00
N ARG A 17 4.66 5.67 -5.33
CA ARG A 17 4.65 6.53 -6.53
C ARG A 17 5.79 7.55 -6.56
N ILE A 18 6.20 8.07 -5.40
CA ILE A 18 7.32 9.01 -5.29
C ILE A 18 8.68 8.31 -5.16
N GLY A 19 8.73 6.97 -5.13
CA GLY A 19 9.96 6.19 -5.03
C GLY A 19 10.63 6.18 -3.65
N TYR A 20 9.91 6.56 -2.59
CA TYR A 20 10.41 6.49 -1.21
C TYR A 20 10.41 5.05 -0.68
N ILE A 21 9.48 4.22 -1.15
CA ILE A 21 9.45 2.78 -0.87
C ILE A 21 9.39 2.01 -2.18
N ASN A 22 10.05 0.85 -2.22
CA ASN A 22 10.05 -0.02 -3.39
C ASN A 22 8.91 -1.04 -3.36
N ALA A 23 8.65 -1.70 -4.49
CA ALA A 23 7.61 -2.72 -4.61
C ALA A 23 7.73 -3.82 -3.53
N ASP A 24 8.95 -4.20 -3.18
CA ASP A 24 9.22 -5.16 -2.10
C ASP A 24 8.82 -4.64 -0.70
N GLN A 25 9.02 -3.35 -0.42
CA GLN A 25 8.58 -2.73 0.84
C GLN A 25 7.06 -2.67 0.91
N VAL A 26 6.40 -2.29 -0.19
CA VAL A 26 4.94 -2.31 -0.30
C VAL A 26 4.41 -3.73 -0.15
N TYR A 27 5.06 -4.74 -0.75
CA TYR A 27 4.69 -6.14 -0.61
C TYR A 27 4.71 -6.59 0.86
N ARG A 28 5.77 -6.26 1.61
CA ARG A 28 5.86 -6.59 3.05
C ARG A 28 4.79 -5.91 3.89
N LEU A 29 4.41 -4.68 3.54
CA LEU A 29 3.33 -3.92 4.21
C LEU A 29 1.95 -4.47 3.83
N ALA A 30 1.77 -4.85 2.58
CA ALA A 30 0.54 -5.43 2.03
C ALA A 30 0.32 -6.87 2.53
N GLN A 31 1.38 -7.64 2.82
CA GLN A 31 1.29 -9.03 3.26
C GLN A 31 0.40 -9.24 4.51
N PRO A 32 0.57 -8.50 5.63
CA PRO A 32 -0.33 -8.60 6.77
C PRO A 32 -1.73 -8.02 6.48
N MET A 33 -1.84 -7.09 5.53
CA MET A 33 -3.09 -6.44 5.13
C MET A 33 -3.80 -7.16 3.98
N GLN A 34 -3.26 -8.26 3.47
CA GLN A 34 -3.77 -9.01 2.32
C GLN A 34 -5.17 -9.57 2.57
N LYS A 35 -5.50 -9.81 3.86
CA LYS A 35 -6.84 -10.23 4.29
C LYS A 35 -7.89 -9.12 4.15
N ASN A 36 -7.48 -7.87 3.94
CA ASN A 36 -8.35 -6.73 3.73
C ASN A 36 -8.21 -6.23 2.27
N GLY A 37 -9.27 -5.62 1.73
CA GLY A 37 -9.26 -5.09 0.36
C GLY A 37 -8.12 -4.09 0.08
N TYR A 38 -7.61 -3.42 1.11
CA TYR A 38 -6.48 -2.50 0.99
C TYR A 38 -5.14 -3.20 0.66
N GLY A 39 -4.83 -4.33 1.30
CA GLY A 39 -3.59 -5.06 0.98
C GLY A 39 -3.66 -5.71 -0.40
N GLN A 40 -4.85 -6.09 -0.86
CA GLN A 40 -5.07 -6.54 -2.25
C GLN A 40 -4.80 -5.40 -3.25
N TYR A 41 -5.32 -4.20 -2.97
CA TYR A 41 -5.08 -3.01 -3.80
C TYR A 41 -3.60 -2.64 -3.90
N LEU A 42 -2.87 -2.64 -2.77
CA LEU A 42 -1.42 -2.38 -2.77
C LEU A 42 -0.63 -3.42 -3.59
N MET A 43 -1.03 -4.70 -3.51
CA MET A 43 -0.43 -5.78 -4.31
C MET A 43 -0.72 -5.61 -5.80
N GLU A 44 -1.92 -5.19 -6.18
CA GLU A 44 -2.25 -4.89 -7.58
C GLU A 44 -1.40 -3.73 -8.12
N ILE A 45 -1.22 -2.65 -7.36
CA ILE A 45 -0.40 -1.49 -7.78
C ILE A 45 1.02 -1.94 -8.15
N ILE A 46 1.69 -2.68 -7.27
CA ILE A 46 3.08 -3.13 -7.51
C ILE A 46 3.20 -4.22 -8.59
N THR A 47 2.13 -4.96 -8.83
CA THR A 47 2.07 -5.99 -9.87
C THR A 47 1.86 -5.36 -11.25
N HIS A 48 0.99 -4.35 -11.34
CA HIS A 48 0.68 -3.65 -12.59
C HIS A 48 1.79 -2.70 -13.07
N GLU A 49 2.61 -2.14 -12.18
CA GLU A 49 3.70 -1.24 -12.59
C GLU A 49 4.92 -1.95 -13.21
N ASN A 50 5.08 -3.27 -13.01
CA ASN A 50 6.22 -4.05 -13.52
C ASN A 50 6.00 -4.69 -14.91
N SER A 51 4.99 -4.25 -15.69
CA SER A 51 4.70 -4.75 -17.05
C SER A 51 4.96 -3.73 -18.15
#